data_AF-A0A9W7XG45-F1
#
_entry.id   AF-A0A9W7XG45-F1
#
_cell.length_a   1.000
_cell.length_b   1.000
_cell.length_c   1.000
_cell.angle_alpha   90.00
_cell.angle_beta   90.00
_cell.angle_gamma   90.00
#
_symmetry.space_group_name_H-M   'P 1'
#
loop_
_entity.id
_entity.type
_entity.pdbx_description
1 polymer ?
#
loop_
_entity_poly.entity_id
_entity_poly.type
_entity_poly.pdbx_seq_one_letter_code
_entity_poly.pdbx_strand_id
1 'polypeptide(L)'
;MVYHNSWDAFEKAAENIYAGAPDCARYTIKYRNCDSALVLKVTDNASCVKLRTEKLEDIKRIAHLHRKLAQSASNRVAAIKTLSPIFPESPKELHTQQSQQQQQQTTGKSKTKTLTKKKRNIH
;
A
#
# COMPACT_ATOMS: atom_id res chain seq x y z
N MET A 1 2.33 28.84 -9.95
CA MET A 1 1.55 28.23 -8.84
C MET A 1 0.09 28.24 -9.24
N VAL A 2 -0.53 27.07 -9.39
CA VAL A 2 -1.87 26.91 -10.00
C VAL A 2 -2.90 26.56 -8.93
N TYR A 3 -4.06 27.21 -8.98
CA TYR A 3 -5.22 26.88 -8.15
C TYR A 3 -6.21 26.05 -8.94
N HIS A 4 -6.64 24.94 -8.36
CA HIS A 4 -7.73 24.13 -8.88
C HIS A 4 -9.03 24.45 -8.16
N ASN A 5 -10.14 24.46 -8.91
CA ASN A 5 -11.48 24.69 -8.38
C ASN A 5 -12.25 23.37 -8.13
N SER A 6 -11.72 22.25 -8.60
CA SER A 6 -12.29 20.91 -8.44
C SER A 6 -11.31 20.02 -7.69
N TRP A 7 -11.85 19.23 -6.76
CA TRP A 7 -11.08 18.23 -6.01
C TRP A 7 -10.41 17.22 -6.94
N ASP A 8 -11.14 16.69 -7.93
CA ASP A 8 -10.64 15.60 -8.76
C ASP A 8 -9.46 16.05 -9.64
N ALA A 9 -9.51 17.31 -10.11
CA ALA A 9 -8.40 17.92 -10.85
C ALA A 9 -7.17 18.12 -9.94
N PHE A 10 -7.38 18.54 -8.70
CA PHE A 10 -6.31 18.71 -7.72
C PHE A 10 -5.67 17.38 -7.33
N GLU A 11 -6.47 16.35 -7.04
CA GLU A 11 -6.00 15.01 -6.67
C GLU A 11 -5.13 14.41 -7.77
N LYS A 12 -5.58 14.45 -9.03
CA LYS A 12 -4.81 13.96 -10.17
C LYS A 12 -3.49 14.72 -10.35
N ALA A 13 -3.50 16.04 -10.20
CA ALA A 13 -2.29 16.85 -10.32
C ALA A 13 -1.31 16.60 -9.17
N ALA A 14 -1.82 16.40 -7.95
CA ALA A 14 -1.01 16.04 -6.78
C ALA A 14 -0.33 14.68 -6.96
N GLU A 15 -1.05 13.67 -7.46
CA GLU A 15 -0.49 12.36 -7.78
C GLU A 15 0.61 12.44 -8.83
N ASN A 16 0.41 13.22 -9.89
CA ASN A 16 1.43 13.40 -10.92
C ASN A 16 2.73 13.99 -10.36
N ILE A 17 2.64 14.97 -9.46
CA ILE A 17 3.83 15.55 -8.80
C ILE A 17 4.55 14.50 -7.95
N TYR A 18 3.79 13.72 -7.17
CA TYR A 18 4.37 12.66 -6.33
C TYR A 18 4.95 11.49 -7.14
N ALA A 19 4.37 11.18 -8.31
CA ALA A 19 4.90 10.18 -9.23
C ALA A 19 6.20 10.65 -9.90
N GLY A 20 6.32 11.94 -10.21
CA GLY A 20 7.52 12.51 -10.85
C GLY A 20 8.70 12.70 -9.90
N ALA A 21 8.45 13.18 -8.67
CA ALA A 21 9.51 13.53 -7.72
C ALA A 21 9.15 13.14 -6.28
N PRO A 22 9.08 11.84 -5.93
CA PRO A 22 8.62 11.39 -4.62
C PRO A 22 9.50 11.86 -3.45
N ASP A 23 10.80 12.07 -3.67
CA ASP A 23 11.75 12.47 -2.62
C ASP A 23 11.71 13.97 -2.28
N CYS A 24 11.28 14.79 -3.24
CA CYS A 24 11.24 16.26 -3.10
C CYS A 24 9.82 16.81 -2.97
N ALA A 25 8.80 16.02 -3.32
CA ALA A 25 7.40 16.39 -3.21
C ALA A 25 6.97 16.54 -1.74
N ARG A 26 6.32 17.66 -1.45
CA ARG A 26 5.79 17.99 -0.13
C ARG A 26 4.32 18.34 -0.23
N TYR A 27 3.56 17.76 0.67
CA TYR A 27 2.14 18.02 0.86
C TYR A 27 1.92 18.80 2.15
N THR A 28 1.14 19.88 2.09
CA THR A 28 0.81 20.72 3.24
C THR A 28 -0.68 21.02 3.27
N ILE A 29 -1.27 20.97 4.46
CA ILE A 29 -2.65 21.35 4.74
C ILE A 29 -2.64 22.52 5.71
N LYS A 30 -3.46 23.53 5.45
CA LYS A 30 -3.72 24.64 6.37
C LYS A 30 -5.22 24.79 6.56
N TYR A 31 -5.70 24.59 7.80
CA TYR A 31 -7.08 24.87 8.19
C TYR A 31 -7.17 26.24 8.86
N ARG A 32 -8.19 27.03 8.51
CA ARG A 32 -8.48 28.32 9.14
C ARG A 32 -9.93 28.31 9.63
N ASN A 33 -10.11 28.27 10.95
CA ASN A 33 -11.43 28.17 11.57
C ASN A 33 -12.32 29.40 11.32
N CYS A 34 -11.75 30.61 11.31
CA CYS A 34 -12.52 31.85 11.09
C CYS A 34 -13.25 31.87 9.73
N ASP A 35 -12.63 31.29 8.71
CA ASP A 35 -13.18 31.25 7.35
C ASP A 35 -13.88 29.91 7.06
N SER A 36 -13.85 28.97 8.01
CA SER A 36 -14.23 27.56 7.79
C SER A 36 -13.62 26.95 6.53
N ALA A 37 -12.42 27.41 6.15
CA ALA A 37 -11.77 27.07 4.89
C ALA A 37 -10.49 26.27 5.12
N LEU A 38 -10.24 25.33 4.21
CA LEU A 38 -9.07 24.49 4.21
C LEU A 38 -8.30 24.70 2.90
N VAL A 39 -6.98 24.86 3.03
CA VAL A 39 -6.07 25.10 1.91
C VAL A 39 -5.08 23.95 1.84
N LEU A 40 -5.08 23.23 0.72
CA LEU A 40 -4.12 22.19 0.38
C LEU A 40 -3.06 22.75 -0.56
N LYS A 41 -1.82 22.30 -0.38
CA LYS A 41 -0.70 22.62 -1.28
C LYS A 41 0.15 21.38 -1.49
N VAL A 42 0.46 21.07 -2.76
CA VAL A 42 1.47 20.07 -3.13
C VAL A 42 2.52 20.74 -4.00
N THR A 43 3.80 20.47 -3.74
CA THR A 43 4.92 21.05 -4.50
C THR A 43 6.19 20.21 -4.41
N ASP A 44 6.95 20.18 -5.50
CA ASP A 44 8.29 19.58 -5.64
C ASP A 44 9.40 20.66 -5.76
N ASN A 45 9.10 21.92 -5.40
CA ASN A 45 9.89 23.15 -5.62
C ASN A 45 9.85 23.73 -7.04
N ALA A 46 9.51 22.96 -8.07
CA ALA A 46 9.41 23.46 -9.44
C ALA A 46 7.96 23.79 -9.79
N SER A 47 7.07 22.85 -9.53
CA SER A 47 5.63 22.94 -9.72
C SER A 47 4.92 23.05 -8.38
N CYS A 48 3.82 23.80 -8.35
CA CYS A 48 2.99 23.92 -7.16
C CYS A 48 1.51 24.01 -7.54
N VAL A 49 0.74 23.10 -6.97
CA VAL A 49 -0.72 23.04 -7.10
C VAL A 49 -1.37 23.31 -5.75
N LYS A 50 -2.49 24.03 -5.77
CA LYS A 50 -3.24 24.42 -4.59
C LYS A 50 -4.74 24.19 -4.79
N LEU A 51 -5.41 23.88 -3.69
CA LEU A 51 -6.87 23.81 -3.62
C LEU A 51 -7.32 24.53 -2.34
N ARG A 52 -8.26 25.45 -2.47
CA ARG A 52 -9.00 25.99 -1.33
C ARG A 52 -10.41 25.40 -1.39
N THR A 53 -10.85 24.80 -0.29
CA THR A 53 -12.21 24.25 -0.17
C THR A 53 -12.82 24.60 1.17
N GLU A 54 -14.12 24.84 1.15
CA GLU A 54 -14.98 25.02 2.33
C GLU A 54 -15.99 23.87 2.44
N LYS A 55 -15.95 22.92 1.48
CA LYS A 55 -16.92 21.84 1.38
C LYS A 55 -16.54 20.70 2.32
N LEU A 56 -17.50 20.26 3.14
CA LEU A 56 -17.29 19.19 4.12
C LEU A 56 -17.04 17.81 3.46
N GLU A 57 -17.55 17.58 2.25
CA GLU A 57 -17.29 16.38 1.46
C GLU A 57 -15.80 16.22 1.14
N ASP A 58 -15.13 17.31 0.78
CA ASP A 58 -13.71 17.32 0.45
C ASP A 58 -12.86 17.01 1.68
N ILE A 59 -13.29 17.47 2.86
CA ILE A 59 -12.59 17.21 4.13
C ILE A 59 -12.46 15.70 4.39
N LYS A 60 -13.50 14.92 4.07
CA LYS A 60 -13.45 13.45 4.20
C LYS A 60 -12.49 12.82 3.18
N ARG A 61 -12.41 13.39 1.98
CA ARG A 61 -11.50 12.94 0.91
C ARG A 61 -10.02 13.19 1.21
N ILE A 62 -9.70 14.17 2.06
CA ILE A 62 -8.31 14.45 2.48
C ILE A 62 -7.63 13.24 3.11
N ALA A 63 -8.32 12.53 4.00
CA ALA A 63 -7.74 11.35 4.66
C ALA A 63 -7.41 10.25 3.65
N HIS A 64 -8.23 10.12 2.60
CA HIS A 64 -7.99 9.19 1.51
C HIS A 64 -6.78 9.62 0.67
N LEU A 65 -6.74 10.90 0.24
CA LEU A 65 -5.60 11.45 -0.49
C LEU A 65 -4.29 11.30 0.29
N HIS A 66 -4.29 11.60 1.58
CA HIS A 66 -3.09 11.46 2.42
C HIS A 66 -2.55 10.03 2.41
N ARG A 67 -3.43 9.02 2.51
CA ARG A 67 -3.04 7.61 2.41
C ARG A 67 -2.46 7.28 1.03
N LYS A 68 -3.10 7.74 -0.06
CA LYS A 68 -2.60 7.53 -1.43
C LYS A 68 -1.20 8.11 -1.63
N LEU A 69 -0.99 9.36 -1.20
CA LEU A 69 0.31 10.02 -1.33
C LEU A 69 1.39 9.33 -0.47
N ALA A 70 1.05 8.94 0.76
CA ALA A 70 1.96 8.21 1.64
C ALA A 70 2.35 6.85 1.06
N GLN A 71 1.41 6.11 0.47
CA GLN A 71 1.70 4.84 -0.22
C GLN A 71 2.60 5.07 -1.43
N SER A 72 2.30 6.08 -2.25
CA SER A 72 3.13 6.44 -3.40
C SER A 72 4.57 6.76 -2.99
N ALA A 73 4.76 7.48 -1.88
CA ALA A 73 6.09 7.79 -1.35
C ALA A 73 6.80 6.57 -0.73
N SER A 74 6.04 5.63 -0.13
CA SER A 74 6.59 4.46 0.57
C SER A 74 6.98 3.28 -0.32
N ASN A 75 6.56 3.26 -1.60
CA ASN A 75 6.88 2.16 -2.53
C ASN A 75 8.38 1.98 -2.82
N ARG A 76 9.24 2.84 -2.27
CA ARG A 76 10.71 2.67 -2.22
C ARG A 76 11.17 1.39 -1.51
N VAL A 77 10.37 0.78 -0.63
CA VAL A 77 10.73 -0.50 0.03
C VAL A 77 10.93 -1.62 -1.00
N ALA A 78 10.23 -1.60 -2.13
CA ALA A 78 10.46 -2.58 -3.20
C ALA A 78 11.85 -2.46 -3.83
N ALA A 79 12.35 -1.23 -4.03
CA ALA A 79 13.69 -0.96 -4.54
C ALA A 79 14.78 -1.28 -3.49
N ILE A 80 14.50 -1.07 -2.20
CA ILE A 80 15.40 -1.48 -1.12
C ILE A 80 15.48 -3.00 -1.02
N LYS A 81 14.39 -3.73 -1.26
CA LYS A 81 14.36 -5.20 -1.27
C LYS A 81 15.19 -5.81 -2.42
N THR A 82 15.35 -5.08 -3.52
CA THR A 82 16.22 -5.50 -4.65
C THR A 82 17.70 -5.20 -4.42
N LEU A 83 18.05 -4.36 -3.44
CA LEU A 83 19.43 -4.24 -2.99
C LEU A 83 19.73 -5.46 -2.12
N SER A 84 20.48 -6.39 -2.70
CA SER A 84 20.94 -7.63 -2.08
C SER A 84 21.46 -7.39 -0.66
N PRO A 85 21.21 -8.32 0.29
CA PRO A 85 21.89 -8.27 1.59
C PRO A 85 23.40 -8.28 1.36
N ILE A 86 24.10 -7.31 1.96
CA ILE A 86 25.57 -7.16 1.94
C ILE A 86 26.29 -8.37 2.56
N PHE A 87 25.54 -9.24 3.25
CA PHE A 87 26.07 -10.48 3.79
C PHE A 87 26.01 -11.61 2.76
N PRO A 88 27.13 -12.31 2.50
CA PRO A 88 27.09 -13.53 1.71
C PRO A 88 26.19 -14.56 2.41
N GLU A 89 25.13 -15.01 1.72
CA GLU A 89 24.40 -16.20 2.15
C GLU A 89 25.39 -17.38 2.11
N SER A 90 25.59 -18.01 3.26
CA SER A 90 26.40 -19.23 3.37
C SER A 90 25.86 -20.32 2.43
N PRO A 91 26.71 -21.07 1.71
CA PRO A 91 26.25 -22.07 0.74
C PRO A 91 25.36 -23.13 1.42
N LYS A 92 24.12 -23.25 0.95
CA LYS A 92 23.28 -24.42 1.26
C LYS A 92 23.79 -25.59 0.43
N GLU A 93 24.47 -26.53 1.08
CA GLU A 93 24.97 -27.74 0.43
C GLU A 93 23.85 -28.53 -0.24
N LEU A 94 24.16 -28.91 -1.47
CA LEU A 94 23.44 -29.79 -2.36
C LEU A 94 23.44 -31.22 -1.78
N HIS A 95 22.28 -31.78 -1.44
CA HIS A 95 22.16 -33.22 -1.19
C HIS A 95 21.04 -33.81 -2.06
N THR A 96 21.46 -34.47 -3.14
CA THR A 96 20.62 -35.27 -4.03
C THR A 96 21.00 -36.74 -3.85
N GLN A 97 20.02 -37.56 -3.41
CA GLN A 97 19.87 -39.03 -3.64
C GLN A 97 20.94 -39.95 -2.99
N GLN A 98 20.72 -41.19 -2.53
CA GLN A 98 19.65 -42.20 -2.58
C GLN A 98 20.14 -43.42 -1.73
N SER A 99 19.28 -44.06 -0.93
CA SER A 99 19.26 -45.51 -0.55
C SER A 99 18.11 -45.70 0.48
N GLN A 100 17.16 -46.64 0.44
CA GLN A 100 17.05 -48.00 -0.12
C GLN A 100 15.58 -48.41 -0.36
N GLN A 101 15.44 -49.52 -1.08
CA GLN A 101 14.31 -50.04 -1.83
C GLN A 101 13.38 -51.01 -1.04
N GLN A 102 12.11 -51.10 -1.49
CA GLN A 102 11.19 -52.28 -1.61
C GLN A 102 10.90 -53.14 -0.34
N GLN A 103 9.67 -53.54 0.03
CA GLN A 103 8.72 -54.40 -0.71
C GLN A 103 7.27 -54.39 -0.11
N GLN A 104 6.28 -54.35 -1.03
CA GLN A 104 5.04 -55.17 -1.16
C GLN A 104 3.89 -55.19 -0.12
N GLN A 105 2.72 -54.71 -0.61
CA GLN A 105 1.33 -55.20 -0.54
C GLN A 105 0.88 -56.11 0.63
N THR A 106 -0.18 -55.71 1.34
CA THR A 106 -1.44 -56.49 1.48
C THR A 106 -2.62 -55.62 1.96
N THR A 107 -3.69 -55.67 1.18
CA THR A 107 -5.13 -55.72 1.53
C THR A 107 -5.69 -54.98 2.76
N GLY A 108 -6.66 -54.09 2.50
CA GLY A 108 -8.00 -54.27 3.06
C GLY A 108 -8.48 -53.36 4.21
N LYS A 109 -9.68 -52.80 3.97
CA LYS A 109 -10.69 -52.28 4.92
C LYS A 109 -10.62 -50.81 5.40
N SER A 110 -11.51 -50.03 4.79
CA SER A 110 -12.68 -49.40 5.41
C SER A 110 -12.49 -48.45 6.61
N LYS A 111 -12.85 -47.18 6.43
CA LYS A 111 -14.14 -46.63 6.90
C LYS A 111 -14.26 -45.12 6.63
N THR A 112 -15.29 -44.80 5.85
CA THR A 112 -16.23 -43.69 5.97
C THR A 112 -16.15 -42.85 7.26
N LYS A 113 -16.10 -41.52 7.14
CA LYS A 113 -17.11 -40.63 7.76
C LYS A 113 -17.06 -39.20 7.24
N THR A 114 -18.15 -38.86 6.58
CA THR A 114 -18.71 -37.54 6.28
C THR A 114 -19.10 -36.77 7.55
N LEU A 115 -19.38 -35.47 7.34
CA LEU A 115 -20.32 -34.59 8.05
C LEU A 115 -19.77 -33.55 9.07
N THR A 116 -19.70 -32.30 8.59
CA THR A 116 -20.50 -31.11 8.99
C THR A 116 -20.47 -30.50 10.40
N LYS A 117 -20.48 -29.15 10.36
CA LYS A 117 -21.21 -28.18 11.23
C LYS A 117 -20.76 -28.05 12.69
N LYS A 118 -20.40 -26.82 13.08
CA LYS A 118 -21.20 -26.06 14.08
C LYS A 118 -20.91 -24.56 14.06
N LYS A 119 -21.82 -23.78 13.48
CA LYS A 119 -22.10 -22.40 13.90
C LYS A 119 -22.45 -22.43 15.39
N ARG A 120 -21.92 -21.50 16.19
CA ARG A 120 -22.56 -21.08 17.44
C ARG A 120 -22.64 -19.56 17.45
N ASN A 121 -23.87 -19.10 17.24
CA ASN A 121 -24.40 -17.85 17.75
C ASN A 121 -24.35 -17.89 19.27
N ILE A 122 -24.01 -16.77 19.91
CA ILE A 122 -24.35 -16.50 21.31
C ILE A 122 -25.01 -15.12 21.32
N HIS A 123 -26.13 -15.08 22.03
CA HIS A 123 -27.02 -13.94 22.24
C HIS A 123 -26.34 -12.73 22.90
#